data_AF-A0A8K0A510-F1
#
_entry.id   AF-A0A8K0A510-F1
#
_cell.length_a   1.000
_cell.length_b   1.000
_cell.length_c   1.000
_cell.angle_alpha   90.00
_cell.angle_beta   90.00
_cell.angle_gamma   90.00
#
_symmetry.space_group_name_H-M   'P 1'
#
loop_
_entity.id
_entity.type
_entity.pdbx_description
1 polymer ?
#
loop_
_entity_poly.entity_id
_entity_poly.type
_entity_poly.pdbx_seq_one_letter_code
_entity_poly.pdbx_strand_id
1 'polypeptide(L)'
;MSHPSIDSTALPADDAEQNGSHSHRKKLLLEKPRAEEINKQLERKFQALKGITLYHSPSSPCSRRVRMVLIDKEIPYQTVEVDLLTGEQIHPAFLKLNPNGKVPVLTIFNIEGLPNCVLYESNVITEFLDTVIPNVHYGEHALYPTDPWERAKVKMWQDWELGLTDDFSPYMLQNMVGVAQRAAFPSRDALEATLRDDLPEKQRETILQTYDGTYRTEEELSHHAIGCYQSLLELEKALNGKDYLMEFFSITEITLYPRLHQLGSAGLPIQRGVFPNINRYLGNLWYRGAVRKSEPIKQWVENLTLSMVPGILVKMGNFRSGKKVKRFSGSTVLSSVFQLASQTRTMDREMLKREGEVIEEEFLVHHYSTATEPLQVQLLLMEKGAKFNTMKRGFVEMIGRSHGSGGRFRVRHGNKILTGSRGVLEYVDSVTGVDLTSPALYPKDPLLRAKCQQWQAWEQDFYSQDMVYLLERKVVAQKLHDRYDMTNLDELLALQNDVRFLATFLHIMKLYMSRVVRGTEMWEKLGKTYGHLVEGDAVRVGNVVMYMELIRRRLEYLDKYLKNKEYLVGDMLTFADICVFCRLLFLPGTGVHISEKLYPNLAAWMEGHRQRENFGKIAEEVETNLGKFFTAKAS
;
A
#
# COMPACT_ATOMS: atom_id res chain seq x y z
N MET A 1 6.03 -74.74 44.56
CA MET A 1 7.00 -73.74 45.06
C MET A 1 8.32 -74.48 45.21
N SER A 2 9.08 -74.57 44.11
CA SER A 2 10.24 -73.74 43.75
C SER A 2 11.54 -74.33 44.32
N HIS A 3 12.17 -75.15 43.48
CA HIS A 3 13.51 -75.72 43.64
C HIS A 3 14.60 -74.65 43.49
N PRO A 4 15.73 -74.76 44.23
CA PRO A 4 16.98 -74.05 43.95
C PRO A 4 18.02 -74.97 43.26
N SER A 5 19.18 -74.37 42.91
CA SER A 5 20.50 -74.95 42.55
C SER A 5 20.72 -75.43 41.10
N ILE A 6 21.88 -75.29 40.44
CA ILE A 6 23.24 -74.73 40.67
C ILE A 6 23.97 -74.74 39.29
N ASP A 7 24.88 -73.77 39.03
CA ASP A 7 26.14 -73.76 38.21
C ASP A 7 26.30 -74.56 36.90
N SER A 8 27.25 -74.30 35.97
CA SER A 8 28.25 -73.27 35.68
C SER A 8 28.96 -73.70 34.37
N THR A 9 29.89 -72.87 33.89
CA THR A 9 31.02 -73.17 32.97
C THR A 9 30.84 -72.88 31.48
N ALA A 10 31.25 -71.66 31.08
CA ALA A 10 32.51 -71.48 30.34
C ALA A 10 33.01 -70.03 30.50
N LEU A 11 34.25 -69.90 30.99
CA LEU A 11 35.09 -68.69 31.14
C LEU A 11 35.86 -68.40 29.82
N PRO A 12 36.80 -67.43 29.73
CA PRO A 12 36.72 -65.98 29.92
C PRO A 12 37.50 -65.17 28.82
N ALA A 13 37.64 -63.86 29.05
CA ALA A 13 38.76 -62.97 28.67
C ALA A 13 38.66 -62.08 27.39
N ASP A 14 38.54 -60.79 27.68
CA ASP A 14 39.29 -59.61 27.21
C ASP A 14 39.42 -59.21 25.73
N ASP A 15 39.05 -57.93 25.54
CA ASP A 15 39.64 -56.90 24.69
C ASP A 15 39.89 -57.16 23.19
N ALA A 16 39.10 -56.49 22.35
CA ALA A 16 39.62 -55.47 21.43
C ALA A 16 38.53 -54.87 20.53
N GLU A 17 38.64 -53.56 20.33
CA GLU A 17 38.27 -52.80 19.13
C GLU A 17 36.80 -52.49 18.82
N GLN A 18 36.46 -51.27 19.26
CA GLN A 18 35.63 -50.34 18.49
C GLN A 18 36.04 -50.33 17.00
N ASN A 19 35.10 -50.60 16.09
CA ASN A 19 34.74 -49.66 15.04
C ASN A 19 33.61 -50.18 14.16
N GLY A 20 32.65 -49.29 13.88
CA GLY A 20 31.72 -49.44 12.78
C GLY A 20 30.26 -49.55 13.21
N SER A 21 29.45 -48.63 12.66
CA SER A 21 27.99 -48.73 12.57
C SER A 21 27.12 -48.06 13.65
N HIS A 22 27.46 -46.83 14.06
CA HIS A 22 26.46 -45.89 14.59
C HIS A 22 26.50 -44.46 14.03
N SER A 23 27.22 -44.21 12.92
CA SER A 23 27.33 -42.85 12.33
C SER A 23 26.46 -42.59 11.09
N HIS A 24 25.71 -43.57 10.56
CA HIS A 24 25.02 -43.39 9.26
C HIS A 24 23.51 -43.13 9.34
N ARG A 25 22.91 -43.03 10.53
CA ARG A 25 21.45 -42.81 10.67
C ARG A 25 21.04 -41.51 11.37
N LYS A 26 21.96 -40.57 11.59
CA LYS A 26 21.70 -39.27 12.22
C LYS A 26 22.39 -38.09 11.53
N LYS A 27 22.38 -38.09 10.20
CA LYS A 27 22.81 -36.95 9.38
C LYS A 27 22.00 -36.85 8.09
N LEU A 28 20.66 -36.85 8.23
CA LEU A 28 19.77 -36.26 7.23
C LEU A 28 19.30 -34.89 7.76
N LEU A 29 20.27 -34.07 8.16
CA LEU A 29 20.06 -32.63 8.29
C LEU A 29 20.13 -32.10 6.86
N LEU A 30 19.00 -31.57 6.37
CA LEU A 30 18.89 -30.85 5.11
C LEU A 30 20.07 -29.89 4.98
N GLU A 31 21.07 -30.21 4.15
CA GLU A 31 22.07 -29.24 3.73
C GLU A 31 21.30 -28.13 3.02
N LYS A 32 21.28 -26.92 3.62
CA LYS A 32 20.72 -25.75 2.96
C LYS A 32 21.42 -25.63 1.60
N PRO A 33 20.68 -25.52 0.47
CA PRO A 33 21.33 -25.27 -0.81
C PRO A 33 22.22 -24.02 -0.67
N ARG A 34 23.43 -24.07 -1.23
CA ARG A 34 24.35 -22.92 -1.24
C ARG A 34 23.60 -21.72 -1.83
N ALA A 35 23.86 -20.52 -1.31
CA ALA A 35 23.16 -19.28 -1.73
C ALA A 35 23.12 -19.09 -3.26
N GLU A 36 24.17 -19.51 -3.96
CA GLU A 36 24.24 -19.51 -5.43
C GLU A 36 23.20 -20.40 -6.11
N GLU A 37 22.89 -21.57 -5.53
CA GLU A 37 21.89 -22.50 -6.06
C GLU A 37 20.48 -21.93 -5.88
N ILE A 38 20.19 -21.32 -4.73
CA ILE A 38 18.93 -20.61 -4.48
C ILE A 38 18.78 -19.46 -5.48
N ASN A 39 19.83 -18.67 -5.71
CA ASN A 39 19.79 -17.57 -6.68
C ASN A 39 19.48 -18.08 -8.10
N LYS A 40 20.16 -19.13 -8.57
CA LYS A 40 19.88 -19.75 -9.88
C LYS A 40 18.45 -20.29 -9.99
N GLN A 41 17.92 -20.88 -8.92
CA GLN A 41 16.54 -21.37 -8.88
C GLN A 41 15.54 -20.22 -8.98
N LEU A 42 15.72 -19.14 -8.23
CA LEU A 42 14.85 -17.95 -8.29
C LEU A 42 14.96 -17.23 -9.63
N GLU A 43 16.15 -17.16 -10.22
CA GLU A 43 16.36 -16.63 -11.57
C GLU A 43 15.59 -17.41 -12.64
N ARG A 44 15.53 -18.75 -12.54
CA ARG A 44 14.72 -19.59 -13.43
C ARG A 44 13.22 -19.44 -13.16
N LYS A 45 12.83 -19.36 -11.89
CA LYS A 45 11.43 -19.21 -11.45
C LYS A 45 10.78 -17.94 -12.00
N PHE A 46 11.52 -16.83 -12.06
CA PHE A 46 11.00 -15.52 -12.47
C PHE A 46 11.27 -15.15 -13.95
N GLN A 47 11.50 -16.15 -14.80
CA GLN A 47 11.57 -15.93 -16.24
C GLN A 47 10.17 -15.81 -16.83
N ALA A 48 10.02 -14.93 -17.84
CA ALA A 48 8.80 -14.81 -18.62
C ALA A 48 8.52 -16.11 -19.38
N LEU A 49 7.34 -16.70 -19.16
CA LEU A 49 6.91 -17.93 -19.81
C LEU A 49 6.02 -17.63 -21.02
N LYS A 50 5.96 -18.57 -21.97
CA LYS A 50 4.98 -18.51 -23.07
C LYS A 50 3.56 -18.59 -22.51
N GLY A 51 2.69 -17.71 -22.97
CA GLY A 51 1.29 -17.62 -22.57
C GLY A 51 1.02 -16.50 -21.56
N ILE A 52 -0.13 -16.58 -20.90
CA ILE A 52 -0.52 -15.69 -19.80
C ILE A 52 -0.05 -16.34 -18.49
N THR A 53 0.84 -15.68 -17.76
CA THR A 53 1.37 -16.16 -16.48
C THR A 53 1.12 -15.15 -15.37
N LEU A 54 0.54 -15.62 -14.26
CA LEU A 54 0.29 -14.84 -13.06
C LEU A 54 1.30 -15.21 -11.97
N TYR A 55 2.19 -14.30 -11.63
CA TYR A 55 3.07 -14.39 -10.46
C TYR A 55 2.32 -13.83 -9.26
N HIS A 56 2.03 -14.68 -8.27
CA HIS A 56 1.11 -14.31 -7.20
C HIS A 56 1.42 -15.00 -5.88
N SER A 57 0.83 -14.49 -4.79
CA SER A 57 0.77 -15.19 -3.51
C SER A 57 -0.66 -15.63 -3.22
N PRO A 58 -0.91 -16.88 -2.77
CA PRO A 58 -2.27 -17.38 -2.53
C PRO A 58 -3.09 -16.54 -1.54
N SER A 59 -2.46 -16.01 -0.50
CA SER A 59 -3.09 -15.22 0.58
C SER A 59 -3.25 -13.73 0.22
N SER A 60 -2.64 -13.26 -0.87
CA SER A 60 -2.65 -11.85 -1.25
C SER A 60 -4.03 -11.45 -1.81
N PRO A 61 -4.69 -10.41 -1.24
CA PRO A 61 -5.97 -9.91 -1.76
C PRO A 61 -5.83 -9.32 -3.17
N CYS A 62 -4.74 -8.59 -3.45
CA CYS A 62 -4.44 -8.07 -4.78
C CYS A 62 -4.24 -9.19 -5.81
N SER A 63 -3.62 -10.31 -5.40
CA SER A 63 -3.50 -11.51 -6.23
C SER A 63 -4.84 -12.20 -6.45
N ARG A 64 -5.70 -12.25 -5.43
CA ARG A 64 -7.06 -12.78 -5.55
C ARG A 64 -7.89 -11.97 -6.55
N ARG A 65 -7.77 -10.65 -6.56
CA ARG A 65 -8.43 -9.75 -7.52
C ARG A 65 -8.15 -10.15 -8.97
N VAL A 66 -6.88 -10.37 -9.32
CA VAL A 66 -6.50 -10.79 -10.69
C VAL A 66 -7.01 -12.21 -11.00
N ARG A 67 -6.90 -13.15 -10.05
CA ARG A 67 -7.47 -14.50 -10.21
C ARG A 67 -8.97 -14.46 -10.46
N MET A 68 -9.71 -13.59 -9.75
CA MET A 68 -11.13 -13.41 -9.95
C MET A 68 -11.43 -12.98 -11.39
N VAL A 69 -10.74 -11.98 -11.94
CA VAL A 69 -10.94 -11.56 -13.34
C VAL A 69 -10.57 -12.67 -14.34
N LEU A 70 -9.44 -13.34 -14.13
CA LEU A 70 -9.02 -14.44 -15.01
C LEU A 70 -10.06 -15.58 -15.04
N ILE A 71 -10.60 -15.94 -13.87
CA ILE A 71 -11.65 -16.98 -13.76
C ILE A 71 -12.98 -16.49 -14.32
N ASP A 72 -13.36 -15.24 -14.04
CA ASP A 72 -14.64 -14.66 -14.49
C ASP A 72 -14.69 -14.47 -16.01
N LYS A 73 -13.53 -14.27 -16.65
CA LYS A 73 -13.42 -14.16 -18.12
C LYS A 73 -13.00 -15.47 -18.79
N GLU A 74 -12.94 -16.57 -18.04
CA GLU A 74 -12.51 -17.90 -18.52
C GLU A 74 -11.15 -17.89 -19.26
N ILE A 75 -10.24 -16.99 -18.86
CA ILE A 75 -8.93 -16.84 -19.48
C ILE A 75 -8.05 -18.00 -19.02
N PRO A 76 -7.45 -18.81 -19.92
CA PRO A 76 -6.46 -19.81 -19.54
C PRO A 76 -5.15 -19.13 -19.10
N TYR A 77 -4.64 -19.48 -17.92
CA TYR A 77 -3.40 -18.91 -17.38
C TYR A 77 -2.58 -19.93 -16.59
N GLN A 78 -1.29 -19.65 -16.50
CA GLN A 78 -0.34 -20.36 -15.63
C GLN A 78 -0.11 -19.54 -14.36
N THR A 79 0.29 -20.20 -13.27
CA THR A 79 0.61 -19.53 -12.00
C THR A 79 2.02 -19.82 -11.56
N VAL A 80 2.72 -18.79 -11.08
CA VAL A 80 3.99 -18.91 -10.36
C VAL A 80 3.78 -18.36 -8.95
N GLU A 81 3.89 -19.21 -7.95
CA GLU A 81 3.74 -18.80 -6.55
C GLU A 81 4.97 -18.03 -6.08
N VAL A 82 4.77 -16.85 -5.50
CA VAL A 82 5.81 -16.01 -4.90
C VAL A 82 5.70 -16.11 -3.38
N ASP A 83 6.76 -16.58 -2.74
CA ASP A 83 6.82 -16.70 -1.28
C ASP A 83 7.15 -15.36 -0.64
N LEU A 84 6.14 -14.76 -0.01
CA LEU A 84 6.27 -13.47 0.67
C LEU A 84 6.93 -13.58 2.04
N LEU A 85 6.95 -14.76 2.67
CA LEU A 85 7.59 -14.99 3.97
C LEU A 85 9.11 -15.05 3.85
N THR A 86 9.63 -15.64 2.76
CA THR A 86 11.07 -15.69 2.49
C THR A 86 11.58 -14.46 1.74
N GLY A 87 10.68 -13.55 1.34
CA GLY A 87 11.03 -12.31 0.66
C GLY A 87 11.38 -12.48 -0.82
N GLU A 88 10.87 -13.48 -1.52
CA GLU A 88 11.19 -13.67 -2.94
C GLU A 88 10.88 -12.44 -3.81
N GLN A 89 9.86 -11.66 -3.43
CA GLN A 89 9.43 -10.45 -4.12
C GLN A 89 10.48 -9.32 -4.11
N ILE A 90 11.46 -9.38 -3.19
CA ILE A 90 12.58 -8.42 -3.15
C ILE A 90 13.86 -9.01 -3.78
N HIS A 91 13.79 -10.21 -4.38
CA HIS A 91 14.92 -10.79 -5.10
C HIS A 91 15.16 -10.04 -6.42
N PRO A 92 16.42 -9.81 -6.86
CA PRO A 92 16.72 -9.07 -8.09
C PRO A 92 16.02 -9.62 -9.33
N ALA A 93 15.83 -10.94 -9.43
CA ALA A 93 15.10 -11.56 -10.55
C ALA A 93 13.61 -11.18 -10.57
N PHE A 94 12.95 -11.06 -9.41
CA PHE A 94 11.56 -10.59 -9.33
C PHE A 94 11.46 -9.07 -9.51
N LEU A 95 12.42 -8.30 -8.97
CA LEU A 95 12.46 -6.85 -9.12
C LEU A 95 12.60 -6.39 -10.59
N LYS A 96 13.14 -7.24 -11.47
CA LYS A 96 13.12 -7.02 -12.93
C LYS A 96 11.70 -7.05 -13.52
N LEU A 97 10.79 -7.83 -12.92
CA LEU A 97 9.39 -7.92 -13.33
C LEU A 97 8.55 -6.80 -12.69
N ASN A 98 8.77 -6.52 -11.40
CA ASN A 98 8.12 -5.44 -10.69
C ASN A 98 9.12 -4.70 -9.77
N PRO A 99 9.53 -3.46 -10.11
CA PRO A 99 10.48 -2.70 -9.31
C PRO A 99 9.96 -2.33 -7.91
N ASN A 100 8.65 -2.41 -7.67
CA ASN A 100 8.05 -2.17 -6.36
C ASN A 100 8.17 -3.39 -5.42
N GLY A 101 8.60 -4.55 -5.93
CA GLY A 101 8.73 -5.77 -5.14
C GLY A 101 7.41 -6.25 -4.56
N LYS A 102 6.32 -6.15 -5.33
CA LYS A 102 4.96 -6.53 -4.92
C LYS A 102 4.34 -7.55 -5.87
N VAL A 103 3.41 -8.34 -5.35
CA VAL A 103 2.50 -9.19 -6.15
C VAL A 103 1.13 -8.53 -6.28
N PRO A 104 0.38 -8.78 -7.37
CA PRO A 104 0.69 -9.69 -8.48
C PRO A 104 1.51 -9.05 -9.60
N VAL A 105 2.10 -9.91 -10.44
CA VAL A 105 2.60 -9.58 -11.78
C VAL A 105 1.91 -10.49 -12.79
N LEU A 106 1.48 -9.94 -13.93
CA LEU A 106 0.99 -10.68 -15.08
C LEU A 106 1.97 -10.51 -16.25
N THR A 107 2.36 -11.62 -16.88
CA THR A 107 3.10 -11.58 -18.15
C THR A 107 2.28 -12.19 -19.25
N ILE A 108 2.35 -11.60 -20.44
CA ILE A 108 1.76 -12.13 -21.67
C ILE A 108 2.88 -12.22 -22.69
N PHE A 109 3.18 -13.41 -23.18
CA PHE A 109 4.20 -13.61 -24.20
C PHE A 109 3.78 -14.65 -25.24
N ASN A 110 4.00 -14.33 -26.52
CA ASN A 110 3.74 -15.21 -27.66
C ASN A 110 2.28 -15.71 -27.70
N ILE A 111 1.32 -14.79 -27.50
CA ILE A 111 -0.11 -15.01 -27.73
C ILE A 111 -0.53 -14.13 -28.92
N GLU A 112 -1.10 -14.76 -29.95
CA GLU A 112 -1.61 -14.05 -31.12
C GLU A 112 -2.72 -13.07 -30.72
N GLY A 113 -2.69 -11.86 -31.29
CA GLY A 113 -3.67 -10.80 -30.98
C GLY A 113 -3.44 -10.05 -29.66
N LEU A 114 -2.48 -10.46 -28.82
CA LEU A 114 -2.11 -9.77 -27.59
C LEU A 114 -0.65 -9.30 -27.62
N PRO A 115 -0.33 -8.12 -27.05
CA PRO A 115 1.04 -7.65 -27.03
C PRO A 115 1.89 -8.42 -26.01
N ASN A 116 3.18 -8.60 -26.33
CA ASN A 116 4.15 -9.07 -25.35
C ASN A 116 4.33 -8.02 -24.24
N CYS A 117 3.95 -8.34 -23.01
CA CYS A 117 3.98 -7.38 -21.92
C CYS A 117 4.21 -7.98 -20.54
N VAL A 118 4.74 -7.15 -19.64
CA VAL A 118 4.83 -7.39 -18.20
C VAL A 118 4.05 -6.29 -17.51
N LEU A 119 3.02 -6.66 -16.76
CA LEU A 119 2.12 -5.76 -16.04
C LEU A 119 2.15 -6.08 -14.55
N TYR A 120 2.20 -5.05 -13.73
CA TYR A 120 2.10 -5.09 -12.27
C TYR A 120 1.06 -4.05 -11.85
N GLU A 121 0.65 -4.08 -10.58
CA GLU A 121 -0.57 -3.48 -10.03
C GLU A 121 -1.84 -4.21 -10.43
N SER A 122 -2.51 -4.79 -9.44
CA SER A 122 -3.73 -5.58 -9.69
C SER A 122 -4.82 -4.81 -10.43
N ASN A 123 -5.05 -3.53 -10.11
CA ASN A 123 -6.08 -2.72 -10.80
C ASN A 123 -5.70 -2.39 -12.26
N VAL A 124 -4.40 -2.29 -12.56
CA VAL A 124 -3.91 -2.08 -13.94
C VAL A 124 -4.05 -3.37 -14.73
N ILE A 125 -3.63 -4.48 -14.15
CA ILE A 125 -3.76 -5.81 -14.75
C ILE A 125 -5.22 -6.11 -15.08
N THR A 126 -6.14 -5.89 -14.13
CA THR A 126 -7.56 -6.19 -14.36
C THR A 126 -8.21 -5.29 -15.40
N GLU A 127 -7.84 -4.00 -15.46
CA GLU A 127 -8.32 -3.10 -16.51
C GLU A 127 -7.80 -3.52 -17.88
N PHE A 128 -6.50 -3.82 -17.98
CA PHE A 128 -5.89 -4.25 -19.23
C PHE A 128 -6.56 -5.53 -19.75
N LEU A 129 -6.69 -6.55 -18.90
CA LEU A 129 -7.35 -7.81 -19.25
C LEU A 129 -8.80 -7.60 -19.68
N ASP A 130 -9.55 -6.75 -18.99
CA ASP A 130 -10.94 -6.48 -19.37
C ASP A 130 -11.06 -5.74 -20.70
N THR A 131 -10.09 -4.88 -21.00
CA THR A 131 -10.06 -4.07 -22.23
C THR A 131 -9.66 -4.87 -23.45
N VAL A 132 -8.63 -5.74 -23.35
CA VAL A 132 -8.05 -6.43 -24.51
C VAL A 132 -8.63 -7.82 -24.75
N ILE A 133 -9.35 -8.39 -23.77
CA ILE A 133 -10.00 -9.69 -23.88
C ILE A 133 -11.51 -9.48 -23.71
N PRO A 134 -12.34 -9.81 -24.72
CA PRO A 134 -13.79 -9.67 -24.64
C PRO A 134 -14.40 -10.40 -23.44
N ASN A 135 -15.56 -9.92 -22.99
CA ASN A 135 -16.30 -10.59 -21.93
C ASN A 135 -17.08 -11.79 -22.48
N VAL A 136 -17.11 -12.90 -21.73
CA VAL A 136 -17.80 -14.13 -22.13
C VAL A 136 -19.18 -14.26 -21.46
N HIS A 137 -19.44 -13.55 -20.35
CA HIS A 137 -20.60 -13.78 -19.49
C HIS A 137 -21.60 -12.62 -19.39
N TYR A 138 -21.19 -11.39 -19.73
CA TYR A 138 -22.02 -10.20 -19.52
C TYR A 138 -22.49 -9.49 -20.80
N GLY A 139 -22.43 -10.17 -21.95
CA GLY A 139 -22.81 -9.58 -23.23
C GLY A 139 -22.00 -8.31 -23.51
N GLU A 140 -22.68 -7.18 -23.73
CA GLU A 140 -22.05 -5.87 -23.97
C GLU A 140 -21.51 -5.20 -22.69
N HIS A 141 -21.79 -5.72 -21.49
CA HIS A 141 -21.36 -5.10 -20.24
C HIS A 141 -19.92 -5.49 -19.87
N ALA A 142 -18.99 -4.56 -20.02
CA ALA A 142 -17.62 -4.69 -19.53
C ALA A 142 -17.55 -4.60 -17.99
N LEU A 143 -16.53 -5.20 -17.36
CA LEU A 143 -16.30 -5.06 -15.92
C LEU A 143 -15.88 -3.63 -15.56
N TYR A 144 -15.17 -2.97 -16.46
CA TYR A 144 -14.89 -1.54 -16.40
C TYR A 144 -15.92 -0.78 -17.24
N PRO A 145 -16.62 0.21 -16.67
CA PRO A 145 -17.48 1.11 -17.45
C PRO A 145 -16.69 1.86 -18.54
N THR A 146 -17.40 2.37 -19.53
CA THR A 146 -16.84 3.24 -20.59
C THR A 146 -17.11 4.73 -20.33
N ASP A 147 -18.23 5.06 -19.68
CA ASP A 147 -18.55 6.44 -19.29
C ASP A 147 -17.46 7.00 -18.35
N PRO A 148 -16.89 8.19 -18.65
CA PRO A 148 -15.89 8.84 -17.82
C PRO A 148 -16.22 8.94 -16.34
N TRP A 149 -17.46 9.26 -15.99
CA TRP A 149 -17.87 9.45 -14.61
C TRP A 149 -18.06 8.13 -13.89
N GLU A 150 -18.67 7.14 -14.54
CA GLU A 150 -18.75 5.77 -14.01
C GLU A 150 -17.36 5.18 -13.76
N ARG A 151 -16.42 5.40 -14.69
CA ARG A 151 -15.01 5.01 -14.52
C ARG A 151 -14.34 5.72 -13.36
N ALA A 152 -14.55 7.03 -13.22
CA ALA A 152 -14.04 7.79 -12.08
C ALA A 152 -14.55 7.23 -10.75
N LYS A 153 -15.84 6.86 -10.66
CA LYS A 153 -16.42 6.23 -9.46
C LYS A 153 -15.78 4.86 -9.15
N VAL A 154 -15.51 4.03 -10.16
CA VAL A 154 -14.75 2.78 -9.96
C VAL A 154 -13.39 3.07 -9.34
N LYS A 155 -12.65 4.04 -9.87
CA LYS A 155 -11.32 4.43 -9.36
C LYS A 155 -11.39 5.00 -7.94
N MET A 156 -12.42 5.79 -7.63
CA MET A 156 -12.66 6.29 -6.27
C MET A 156 -12.84 5.14 -5.26
N TRP A 157 -13.56 4.07 -5.64
CA TRP A 157 -13.68 2.88 -4.79
C TRP A 157 -12.38 2.06 -4.71
N GLN A 158 -11.58 2.03 -5.78
CA GLN A 158 -10.24 1.44 -5.73
C GLN A 158 -9.33 2.20 -4.76
N ASP A 159 -9.36 3.53 -4.78
CA ASP A 159 -8.59 4.38 -3.87
C ASP A 159 -9.14 4.30 -2.44
N TRP A 160 -10.46 4.13 -2.26
CA TRP A 160 -11.08 3.83 -0.97
C TRP A 160 -10.59 2.50 -0.37
N GLU A 161 -10.48 1.43 -1.17
CA GLU A 161 -9.94 0.14 -0.70
C GLU A 161 -8.47 0.24 -0.30
N LEU A 162 -7.68 1.02 -1.04
CA LEU A 162 -6.31 1.34 -0.67
C LEU A 162 -6.27 2.11 0.65
N GLY A 163 -7.14 3.11 0.82
CA GLY A 163 -7.30 3.83 2.09
C GLY A 163 -7.64 2.91 3.26
N LEU A 164 -8.57 1.96 3.08
CA LEU A 164 -8.89 0.93 4.09
C LEU A 164 -7.69 0.03 4.41
N THR A 165 -6.88 -0.30 3.40
CA THR A 165 -5.71 -1.17 3.55
C THR A 165 -4.69 -0.60 4.54
N ASP A 166 -4.56 0.72 4.61
CA ASP A 166 -3.58 1.39 5.48
C ASP A 166 -3.85 1.12 6.96
N ASP A 167 -5.13 1.18 7.35
CA ASP A 167 -5.56 0.89 8.71
C ASP A 167 -5.69 -0.62 8.98
N PHE A 168 -6.00 -1.39 7.95
CA PHE A 168 -6.09 -2.84 8.06
C PHE A 168 -4.71 -3.49 8.24
N SER A 169 -3.67 -2.97 7.60
CA SER A 169 -2.35 -3.61 7.53
C SER A 169 -1.69 -3.88 8.89
N PRO A 170 -1.75 -2.97 9.89
CA PRO A 170 -1.31 -3.25 11.25
C PRO A 170 -1.99 -4.47 11.88
N TYR A 171 -3.30 -4.62 11.72
CA TYR A 171 -4.05 -5.79 12.20
C TYR A 171 -3.67 -7.05 11.42
N MET A 172 -3.49 -6.96 10.11
CA MET A 172 -3.05 -8.07 9.29
C MET A 172 -1.67 -8.59 9.73
N LEU A 173 -0.70 -7.69 9.92
CA LEU A 173 0.63 -8.07 10.41
C LEU A 173 0.52 -8.71 11.80
N GLN A 174 -0.14 -8.04 12.75
CA GLN A 174 -0.21 -8.48 14.14
C GLN A 174 -0.98 -9.80 14.34
N ASN A 175 -2.19 -9.88 13.76
CA ASN A 175 -3.16 -10.94 14.05
C ASN A 175 -3.19 -12.06 13.01
N MET A 176 -2.66 -11.84 11.80
CA MET A 176 -2.57 -12.88 10.76
C MET A 176 -1.13 -13.32 10.58
N VAL A 177 -0.22 -12.41 10.18
CA VAL A 177 1.17 -12.77 9.86
C VAL A 177 1.93 -13.23 11.10
N GLY A 178 1.87 -12.50 12.21
CA GLY A 178 2.53 -12.90 13.45
C GLY A 178 2.02 -14.23 13.99
N VAL A 179 0.72 -14.52 13.82
CA VAL A 179 0.14 -15.82 14.17
C VAL A 179 0.67 -16.93 13.27
N ALA A 180 0.71 -16.70 11.95
CA ALA A 180 1.26 -17.65 10.99
C ALA A 180 2.75 -17.91 11.24
N GLN A 181 3.54 -16.86 11.52
CA GLN A 181 4.95 -16.99 11.87
C GLN A 181 5.15 -17.82 13.14
N ARG A 182 4.40 -17.57 14.22
CA ARG A 182 4.49 -18.38 15.45
C ARG A 182 3.99 -19.83 15.29
N ALA A 183 3.12 -20.07 14.32
CA ALA A 183 2.70 -21.43 13.97
C ALA A 183 3.78 -22.18 13.18
N ALA A 184 4.44 -21.48 12.24
CA ALA A 184 5.47 -22.03 11.36
C ALA A 184 6.84 -22.16 12.02
N PHE A 185 7.22 -21.23 12.90
CA PHE A 185 8.53 -21.16 13.52
C PHE A 185 8.43 -21.38 15.04
N PRO A 186 9.25 -22.28 15.62
CA PRO A 186 9.19 -22.60 17.04
C PRO A 186 9.76 -21.50 17.95
N SER A 187 10.65 -20.65 17.44
CA SER A 187 11.27 -19.55 18.19
C SER A 187 11.54 -18.34 17.27
N ARG A 188 11.76 -17.18 17.90
CA ARG A 188 12.18 -15.95 17.20
C ARG A 188 13.50 -16.19 16.44
N ASP A 189 14.45 -16.87 17.07
CA ASP A 189 15.75 -17.17 16.47
C ASP A 189 15.62 -18.11 15.28
N ALA A 190 14.67 -19.06 15.32
CA ALA A 190 14.38 -19.94 14.19
C ALA A 190 13.83 -19.17 12.99
N LEU A 191 12.95 -18.18 13.21
CA LEU A 191 12.50 -17.27 12.16
C LEU A 191 13.67 -16.41 11.66
N GLU A 192 14.42 -15.79 12.57
CA GLU A 192 15.55 -14.92 12.23
C GLU A 192 16.61 -15.63 11.38
N ALA A 193 16.88 -16.91 11.66
CA ALA A 193 17.81 -17.76 10.90
C ALA A 193 17.32 -18.13 9.47
N THR A 194 16.07 -17.80 9.12
CA THR A 194 15.55 -17.91 7.75
C THR A 194 15.58 -16.61 6.97
N LEU A 195 15.77 -15.47 7.66
CA LEU A 195 15.83 -14.17 7.02
C LEU A 195 17.16 -14.04 6.27
N ARG A 196 17.10 -13.42 5.09
CA ARG A 196 18.30 -13.18 4.29
C ARG A 196 19.20 -12.15 4.94
N ASP A 197 20.50 -12.30 4.79
CA ASP A 197 21.49 -11.39 5.37
C ASP A 197 21.41 -9.98 4.75
N ASP A 198 20.98 -9.88 3.50
CA ASP A 198 20.83 -8.63 2.74
C ASP A 198 19.53 -7.86 3.03
N LEU A 199 18.68 -8.38 3.92
CA LEU A 199 17.40 -7.75 4.26
C LEU A 199 17.64 -6.42 5.01
N PRO A 200 17.00 -5.31 4.60
CA PRO A 200 17.11 -4.03 5.32
C PRO A 200 16.75 -4.18 6.81
N GLU A 201 17.54 -3.55 7.68
CA GLU A 201 17.42 -3.69 9.15
C GLU A 201 15.99 -3.40 9.64
N LYS A 202 15.35 -2.35 9.15
CA LYS A 202 13.96 -2.02 9.49
C LYS A 202 12.97 -3.12 9.10
N GLN A 203 13.17 -3.77 7.95
CA GLN A 203 12.30 -4.86 7.51
C GLN A 203 12.52 -6.10 8.38
N ARG A 204 13.79 -6.42 8.69
CA ARG A 204 14.14 -7.45 9.67
C ARG A 204 13.47 -7.18 11.02
N GLU A 205 13.60 -5.97 11.54
CA GLU A 205 13.00 -5.56 12.80
C GLU A 205 11.48 -5.68 12.77
N THR A 206 10.83 -5.21 11.70
CA THR A 206 9.38 -5.32 11.52
C THR A 206 8.91 -6.78 11.54
N ILE A 207 9.63 -7.68 10.86
CA ILE A 207 9.33 -9.12 10.85
C ILE A 207 9.43 -9.70 12.27
N LEU A 208 10.49 -9.37 13.00
CA LEU A 208 10.74 -9.89 14.35
C LEU A 208 9.77 -9.30 15.38
N GLN A 209 9.46 -8.00 15.30
CA GLN A 209 8.43 -7.36 16.11
C GLN A 209 7.04 -7.93 15.82
N THR A 210 6.75 -8.30 14.57
CA THR A 210 5.49 -8.96 14.20
C THR A 210 5.38 -10.35 14.84
N TYR A 211 6.48 -11.12 14.83
CA TYR A 211 6.56 -12.41 15.53
C TYR A 211 6.35 -12.24 17.05
N ASP A 212 6.97 -11.22 17.63
CA ASP A 212 6.89 -10.90 19.05
C ASP A 212 5.55 -10.25 19.43
N GLY A 213 4.79 -9.79 18.45
CA GLY A 213 3.55 -9.05 18.64
C GLY A 213 3.74 -7.66 19.24
N THR A 214 4.89 -7.04 19.00
CA THR A 214 5.25 -5.70 19.48
C THR A 214 5.35 -4.68 18.34
N TYR A 215 4.85 -5.01 17.15
CA TYR A 215 4.91 -4.14 15.97
C TYR A 215 4.15 -2.81 16.16
N ARG A 216 3.02 -2.85 16.88
CA ARG A 216 2.22 -1.67 17.24
C ARG A 216 1.73 -1.76 18.68
N THR A 217 1.56 -0.61 19.32
CA THR A 217 0.93 -0.52 20.64
C THR A 217 -0.58 -0.78 20.55
N GLU A 218 -1.21 -1.10 21.68
CA GLU A 218 -2.67 -1.28 21.75
C GLU A 218 -3.44 0.00 21.40
N GLU A 219 -2.88 1.16 21.77
CA GLU A 219 -3.43 2.48 21.44
C GLU A 219 -3.37 2.75 19.93
N GLU A 220 -2.22 2.50 19.29
CA GLU A 220 -2.06 2.63 17.83
C GLU A 220 -3.02 1.70 17.08
N LEU A 221 -3.15 0.45 17.53
CA LEU A 221 -4.11 -0.50 16.95
C LEU A 221 -5.54 0.00 17.12
N SER A 222 -5.91 0.55 18.28
CA SER A 222 -7.25 1.10 18.51
C SER A 222 -7.60 2.22 17.51
N HIS A 223 -6.66 3.12 17.22
CA HIS A 223 -6.84 4.16 16.20
C HIS A 223 -7.01 3.60 14.79
N HIS A 224 -6.22 2.60 14.41
CA HIS A 224 -6.38 1.92 13.12
C HIS A 224 -7.72 1.16 13.02
N ALA A 225 -8.21 0.54 14.10
CA ALA A 225 -9.55 -0.06 14.09
C ALA A 225 -10.64 0.99 13.88
N ILE A 226 -10.55 2.15 14.54
CA ILE A 226 -11.49 3.26 14.32
C ILE A 226 -11.50 3.65 12.84
N GLY A 227 -10.32 3.81 12.23
CA GLY A 227 -10.19 4.16 10.81
C GLY A 227 -10.78 3.10 9.87
N CYS A 228 -10.62 1.81 10.17
CA CYS A 228 -11.28 0.72 9.41
C CYS A 228 -12.81 0.82 9.49
N TYR A 229 -13.38 0.98 10.69
CA TYR A 229 -14.84 1.02 10.85
C TYR A 229 -15.45 2.32 10.32
N GLN A 230 -14.73 3.45 10.36
CA GLN A 230 -15.13 4.67 9.66
C GLN A 230 -15.28 4.43 8.15
N SER A 231 -14.30 3.78 7.52
CA SER A 231 -14.42 3.38 6.12
C SER A 231 -15.62 2.44 5.91
N LEU A 232 -15.83 1.43 6.76
CA LEU A 232 -16.99 0.54 6.64
C LEU A 232 -18.34 1.26 6.74
N LEU A 233 -18.45 2.34 7.54
CA LEU A 233 -19.67 3.15 7.59
C LEU A 233 -19.95 3.88 6.26
N GLU A 234 -18.91 4.35 5.58
CA GLU A 234 -19.03 4.95 4.24
C GLU A 234 -19.54 3.92 3.23
N LEU A 235 -18.97 2.72 3.24
CA LEU A 235 -19.39 1.61 2.37
C LEU A 235 -20.83 1.17 2.66
N GLU A 236 -21.20 1.03 3.93
CA GLU A 236 -22.55 0.65 4.36
C GLU A 236 -23.59 1.66 3.84
N LYS A 237 -23.29 2.95 3.93
CA LYS A 237 -24.13 4.01 3.38
C LYS A 237 -24.23 3.92 1.86
N ALA A 238 -23.13 3.67 1.17
CA ALA A 238 -23.10 3.58 -0.29
C ALA A 238 -23.89 2.38 -0.84
N LEU A 239 -23.95 1.28 -0.10
CA LEU A 239 -24.70 0.07 -0.43
C LEU A 239 -26.19 0.13 -0.08
N ASN A 240 -26.65 1.19 0.60
CA ASN A 240 -28.04 1.31 1.02
C ASN A 240 -28.99 1.27 -0.19
N GLY A 241 -29.84 0.24 -0.23
CA GLY A 241 -30.78 0.01 -1.33
C GLY A 241 -30.16 -0.49 -2.63
N LYS A 242 -28.89 -0.91 -2.64
CA LYS A 242 -28.19 -1.37 -3.86
C LYS A 242 -27.61 -2.77 -3.72
N ASP A 243 -27.66 -3.56 -4.80
CA ASP A 243 -26.99 -4.87 -4.85
C ASP A 243 -25.49 -4.77 -5.18
N TYR A 244 -25.11 -3.74 -5.93
CA TYR A 244 -23.73 -3.42 -6.31
C TYR A 244 -23.43 -1.94 -6.04
N LEU A 245 -22.15 -1.57 -6.00
CA LEU A 245 -21.76 -0.17 -5.81
C LEU A 245 -21.98 0.67 -7.07
N MET A 246 -21.82 0.02 -8.21
CA MET A 246 -22.20 0.49 -9.53
C MET A 246 -23.61 0.00 -9.88
N GLU A 247 -24.15 0.41 -11.02
CA GLU A 247 -25.48 -0.06 -11.47
C GLU A 247 -25.52 -1.58 -11.66
N PHE A 248 -24.43 -2.16 -12.14
CA PHE A 248 -24.26 -3.60 -12.35
C PHE A 248 -23.00 -4.11 -11.66
N PHE A 249 -22.85 -5.44 -11.60
CA PHE A 249 -21.61 -6.07 -11.14
C PHE A 249 -20.43 -5.58 -12.00
N SER A 250 -19.41 -5.05 -11.34
CA SER A 250 -18.28 -4.41 -11.99
C SER A 250 -16.96 -4.84 -11.36
N ILE A 251 -15.85 -4.32 -11.88
CA ILE A 251 -14.54 -4.49 -11.25
C ILE A 251 -14.50 -3.92 -9.81
N THR A 252 -15.41 -3.02 -9.45
CA THR A 252 -15.50 -2.47 -8.09
C THR A 252 -15.70 -3.59 -7.07
N GLU A 253 -16.65 -4.49 -7.33
CA GLU A 253 -16.92 -5.65 -6.48
C GLU A 253 -15.70 -6.57 -6.37
N ILE A 254 -15.04 -6.83 -7.49
CA ILE A 254 -13.83 -7.66 -7.56
C ILE A 254 -12.67 -7.00 -6.79
N THR A 255 -12.62 -5.66 -6.77
CA THR A 255 -11.59 -4.90 -6.07
C THR A 255 -11.75 -5.00 -4.55
N LEU A 256 -12.95 -4.75 -4.05
CA LEU A 256 -13.24 -4.61 -2.62
C LEU A 256 -13.36 -5.94 -1.90
N TYR A 257 -13.95 -6.95 -2.56
CA TYR A 257 -14.31 -8.21 -1.92
C TYR A 257 -13.14 -8.90 -1.19
N PRO A 258 -11.95 -9.10 -1.80
CA PRO A 258 -10.85 -9.79 -1.14
C PRO A 258 -10.42 -9.15 0.20
N ARG A 259 -10.43 -7.81 0.26
CA ARG A 259 -10.06 -7.06 1.47
C ARG A 259 -11.14 -7.18 2.54
N LEU A 260 -12.39 -6.97 2.16
CA LEU A 260 -13.52 -7.06 3.10
C LEU A 260 -13.64 -8.45 3.72
N HIS A 261 -13.41 -9.50 2.92
CA HIS A 261 -13.41 -10.88 3.40
C HIS A 261 -12.31 -11.16 4.45
N GLN A 262 -11.18 -10.44 4.42
CA GLN A 262 -10.08 -10.63 5.38
C GLN A 262 -10.29 -9.92 6.72
N LEU A 263 -11.19 -8.94 6.81
CA LEU A 263 -11.42 -8.16 8.04
C LEU A 263 -11.72 -9.02 9.26
N GLY A 264 -12.62 -10.01 9.13
CA GLY A 264 -12.94 -10.94 10.21
C GLY A 264 -11.72 -11.73 10.70
N SER A 265 -10.93 -12.25 9.76
CA SER A 265 -9.69 -13.00 10.04
C SER A 265 -8.65 -12.16 10.76
N ALA A 266 -8.57 -10.86 10.45
CA ALA A 266 -7.68 -9.92 11.12
C ALA A 266 -8.17 -9.45 12.51
N GLY A 267 -9.37 -9.85 12.95
CA GLY A 267 -9.94 -9.42 14.24
C GLY A 267 -10.77 -8.13 14.17
N LEU A 268 -11.29 -7.81 12.98
CA LEU A 268 -12.16 -6.66 12.71
C LEU A 268 -13.50 -7.17 12.16
N PRO A 269 -14.36 -7.79 12.98
CA PRO A 269 -15.58 -8.42 12.48
C PRO A 269 -16.59 -7.40 11.92
N ILE A 270 -17.14 -7.68 10.74
CA ILE A 270 -18.25 -6.91 10.16
C ILE A 270 -19.56 -7.40 10.78
N GLN A 271 -19.96 -6.78 11.89
CA GLN A 271 -21.15 -7.21 12.64
C GLN A 271 -22.44 -6.97 11.85
N ARG A 272 -23.25 -8.03 11.66
CA ARG A 272 -24.50 -7.97 10.88
C ARG A 272 -25.52 -6.96 11.42
N GLY A 273 -25.60 -6.78 12.74
CA GLY A 273 -26.49 -5.79 13.35
C GLY A 273 -26.09 -4.33 13.08
N VAL A 274 -24.85 -4.10 12.67
CA VAL A 274 -24.27 -2.78 12.43
C VAL A 274 -24.14 -2.47 10.93
N PHE A 275 -23.69 -3.47 10.17
CA PHE A 275 -23.43 -3.37 8.74
C PHE A 275 -24.30 -4.36 7.95
N PRO A 276 -25.64 -4.23 7.98
CA PRO A 276 -26.54 -5.17 7.32
C PRO A 276 -26.38 -5.15 5.78
N ASN A 277 -26.13 -3.99 5.16
CA ASN A 277 -25.96 -3.90 3.71
C ASN A 277 -24.66 -4.54 3.26
N ILE A 278 -23.54 -4.32 3.98
CA ILE A 278 -22.27 -4.98 3.68
C ILE A 278 -22.41 -6.50 3.82
N ASN A 279 -23.10 -6.99 4.86
CA ASN A 279 -23.31 -8.43 5.03
C ASN A 279 -24.13 -9.04 3.88
N ARG A 280 -25.20 -8.37 3.43
CA ARG A 280 -25.97 -8.78 2.24
C ARG A 280 -25.07 -8.78 0.99
N TYR A 281 -24.33 -7.70 0.77
CA TYR A 281 -23.42 -7.53 -0.35
C TYR A 281 -22.36 -8.64 -0.44
N LEU A 282 -21.66 -8.92 0.65
CA LEU A 282 -20.66 -10.00 0.71
C LEU A 282 -21.30 -11.38 0.50
N GLY A 283 -22.50 -11.61 1.05
CA GLY A 283 -23.27 -12.82 0.83
C GLY A 283 -23.62 -13.04 -0.64
N ASN A 284 -24.10 -12.00 -1.32
CA ASN A 284 -24.41 -12.04 -2.76
C ASN A 284 -23.16 -12.33 -3.60
N LEU A 285 -22.03 -11.70 -3.29
CA LEU A 285 -20.78 -11.91 -4.01
C LEU A 285 -20.20 -13.31 -3.84
N TRP A 286 -20.33 -13.92 -2.66
CA TRP A 286 -19.80 -15.27 -2.40
C TRP A 286 -20.35 -16.34 -3.35
N TYR A 287 -21.60 -16.20 -3.81
CA TYR A 287 -22.22 -17.14 -4.73
C TYR A 287 -21.73 -17.03 -6.18
N ARG A 288 -20.94 -16.00 -6.52
CA ARG A 288 -20.34 -15.89 -7.86
C ARG A 288 -19.22 -16.91 -8.02
N GLY A 289 -19.23 -17.62 -9.16
CA GLY A 289 -18.26 -18.66 -9.46
C GLY A 289 -16.81 -18.19 -9.35
N ALA A 290 -16.50 -17.01 -9.91
CA ALA A 290 -15.17 -16.41 -9.85
C ALA A 290 -14.70 -16.10 -8.41
N VAL A 291 -15.59 -15.56 -7.57
CA VAL A 291 -15.28 -15.25 -6.16
C VAL A 291 -14.90 -16.52 -5.40
N ARG A 292 -15.75 -17.56 -5.50
CA ARG A 292 -15.56 -18.83 -4.79
C ARG A 292 -14.34 -19.61 -5.31
N LYS A 293 -14.15 -19.68 -6.63
CA LYS A 293 -13.04 -20.43 -7.26
C LYS A 293 -11.69 -19.72 -7.13
N SER A 294 -11.68 -18.40 -6.90
CA SER A 294 -10.42 -17.63 -6.74
C SER A 294 -9.65 -17.93 -5.45
N GLU A 295 -10.27 -18.59 -4.48
CA GLU A 295 -9.65 -18.97 -3.20
C GLU A 295 -9.29 -20.47 -3.19
N PRO A 296 -8.00 -20.82 -3.13
CA PRO A 296 -7.59 -22.21 -2.98
C PRO A 296 -8.17 -22.80 -1.70
N ILE A 297 -8.58 -24.07 -1.73
CA ILE A 297 -9.17 -24.77 -0.57
C ILE A 297 -8.24 -24.69 0.65
N LYS A 298 -6.93 -24.86 0.44
CA LYS A 298 -5.92 -24.70 1.50
C LYS A 298 -6.02 -23.33 2.18
N GLN A 299 -6.13 -22.26 1.39
CA GLN A 299 -6.24 -20.90 1.91
C GLN A 299 -7.57 -20.68 2.64
N TRP A 300 -8.66 -21.24 2.11
CA TRP A 300 -9.97 -21.20 2.77
C TRP A 300 -9.92 -21.87 4.15
N VAL A 301 -9.30 -23.05 4.26
CA VAL A 301 -9.10 -23.76 5.54
C VAL A 301 -8.21 -22.96 6.50
N GLU A 302 -7.13 -22.36 6.01
CA GLU A 302 -6.26 -21.50 6.82
C GLU A 302 -7.02 -20.28 7.36
N ASN A 303 -7.79 -19.59 6.52
CA ASN A 303 -8.62 -18.45 6.91
C ASN A 303 -9.70 -18.85 7.93
N LEU A 304 -10.34 -19.99 7.73
CA LEU A 304 -11.30 -20.56 8.68
C LEU A 304 -10.64 -20.85 10.03
N THR A 305 -9.44 -21.43 10.02
CA THR A 305 -8.66 -21.72 11.24
C THR A 305 -8.27 -20.43 11.97
N LEU A 306 -7.80 -19.42 11.22
CA LEU A 306 -7.41 -18.12 11.75
C LEU A 306 -8.58 -17.31 12.30
N SER A 307 -9.80 -17.55 11.85
CA SER A 307 -11.02 -16.88 12.31
C SER A 307 -11.70 -17.60 13.47
N MET A 308 -11.74 -18.94 13.47
CA MET A 308 -12.42 -19.74 14.50
C MET A 308 -11.54 -20.06 15.71
N VAL A 309 -10.25 -20.29 15.50
CA VAL A 309 -9.33 -20.74 16.55
C VAL A 309 -8.19 -19.77 16.94
N PRO A 310 -8.36 -18.43 16.83
CA PRO A 310 -7.29 -17.49 17.12
C PRO A 310 -6.62 -17.64 18.48
N GLY A 311 -7.44 -17.81 19.52
CA GLY A 311 -6.97 -17.86 20.90
C GLY A 311 -6.09 -19.07 21.15
N ILE A 312 -6.32 -20.18 20.44
CA ILE A 312 -5.49 -21.38 20.56
C ILE A 312 -4.18 -21.19 19.81
N LEU A 313 -4.20 -20.65 18.59
CA LEU A 313 -2.96 -20.39 17.84
C LEU A 313 -2.05 -19.40 18.57
N VAL A 314 -2.63 -18.37 19.18
CA VAL A 314 -1.88 -17.44 20.04
C VAL A 314 -1.35 -18.16 21.28
N LYS A 315 -2.15 -18.96 21.98
CA LYS A 315 -1.69 -19.73 23.15
C LYS A 315 -0.58 -20.72 22.79
N MET A 316 -0.70 -21.43 21.68
CA MET A 316 0.32 -22.36 21.17
C MET A 316 1.60 -21.62 20.77
N GLY A 317 1.47 -20.49 20.06
CA GLY A 317 2.59 -19.62 19.72
C GLY A 317 3.29 -19.08 20.97
N ASN A 318 2.53 -18.61 21.96
CA ASN A 318 3.04 -18.14 23.24
C ASN A 318 3.74 -19.24 24.04
N PHE A 319 3.19 -20.45 24.02
CA PHE A 319 3.80 -21.62 24.65
C PHE A 319 5.15 -21.95 24.00
N ARG A 320 5.24 -21.89 22.67
CA ARG A 320 6.47 -22.16 21.91
C ARG A 320 7.52 -21.04 22.05
N SER A 321 7.09 -19.79 21.98
CA SER A 321 7.98 -18.62 22.01
C SER A 321 8.38 -18.18 23.41
N GLY A 322 7.66 -18.62 24.45
CA GLY A 322 7.81 -18.14 25.82
C GLY A 322 7.24 -16.73 26.07
N LYS A 323 6.76 -16.02 25.03
CA LYS A 323 6.20 -14.67 25.16
C LYS A 323 4.68 -14.71 25.25
N LYS A 324 4.09 -13.96 26.20
CA LYS A 324 2.63 -13.83 26.35
C LYS A 324 2.08 -12.74 25.43
N VAL A 325 1.88 -13.06 24.15
CA VAL A 325 1.28 -12.14 23.17
C VAL A 325 -0.25 -12.26 23.20
N LYS A 326 -0.96 -11.15 23.04
CA LYS A 326 -2.43 -11.13 22.90
C LYS A 326 -2.83 -10.97 21.43
N ARG A 327 -3.96 -11.57 21.04
CA ARG A 327 -4.65 -11.16 19.81
C ARG A 327 -5.48 -9.92 20.10
N PHE A 328 -5.41 -8.95 19.20
CA PHE A 328 -6.19 -7.73 19.29
C PHE A 328 -7.52 -7.89 18.57
N SER A 329 -8.57 -7.27 19.10
CA SER A 329 -9.88 -7.21 18.45
C SER A 329 -10.30 -5.75 18.38
N GLY A 330 -10.71 -5.27 17.20
CA GLY A 330 -11.31 -3.95 17.09
C GLY A 330 -12.78 -3.90 17.52
N SER A 331 -13.40 -5.02 17.87
CA SER A 331 -14.84 -5.04 18.20
C SER A 331 -15.21 -4.18 19.41
N THR A 332 -14.28 -3.97 20.34
CA THR A 332 -14.49 -3.17 21.55
C THR A 332 -14.53 -1.67 21.27
N VAL A 333 -13.91 -1.20 20.18
CA VAL A 333 -13.92 0.23 19.79
C VAL A 333 -15.13 0.60 18.93
N LEU A 334 -16.00 -0.36 18.61
CA LEU A 334 -17.16 -0.14 17.74
C LEU A 334 -18.17 0.84 18.36
N SER A 335 -18.34 0.79 19.69
CA SER A 335 -19.19 1.74 20.42
C SER A 335 -18.71 3.18 20.26
N SER A 336 -17.39 3.40 20.38
CA SER A 336 -16.75 4.69 20.14
C SER A 336 -17.00 5.17 18.71
N VAL A 337 -16.82 4.29 17.72
CA VAL A 337 -17.06 4.62 16.30
C VAL A 337 -18.50 5.07 16.06
N PHE A 338 -19.50 4.41 16.64
CA PHE A 338 -20.91 4.82 16.48
C PHE A 338 -21.25 6.14 17.12
N GLN A 339 -20.72 6.38 18.32
CA GLN A 339 -20.84 7.66 18.98
C GLN A 339 -20.28 8.78 18.08
N LEU A 340 -19.12 8.54 17.46
CA LEU A 340 -18.44 9.46 16.54
C LEU A 340 -19.17 9.62 15.18
N ALA A 341 -19.75 8.55 14.63
CA ALA A 341 -20.47 8.55 13.35
C ALA A 341 -21.78 9.36 13.40
N SER A 342 -22.43 9.40 14.55
CA SER A 342 -23.64 10.21 14.78
C SER A 342 -23.37 11.72 14.63
N GLN A 343 -22.12 12.15 14.85
CA GLN A 343 -21.69 13.55 14.81
C GLN A 343 -21.18 14.01 13.42
N THR A 344 -20.82 13.08 12.52
CA THR A 344 -20.23 13.38 11.20
C THR A 344 -21.25 13.73 10.12
N ARG A 345 -22.55 13.44 10.34
CA ARG A 345 -23.64 13.62 9.35
C ARG A 345 -23.93 15.06 8.94
N THR A 346 -23.55 16.04 9.76
CA THR A 346 -23.85 17.47 9.55
C THR A 346 -22.77 18.19 8.74
N MET A 347 -21.55 17.68 8.69
CA MET A 347 -20.37 18.47 8.30
C MET A 347 -20.04 18.47 6.80
N ASP A 348 -20.23 17.36 6.07
CA ASP A 348 -20.07 17.35 4.60
C ASP A 348 -21.09 18.29 3.93
N ARG A 349 -22.31 18.37 4.47
CA ARG A 349 -23.35 19.29 3.99
C ARG A 349 -22.98 20.76 4.22
N GLU A 350 -22.33 21.10 5.33
CA GLU A 350 -21.87 22.47 5.58
C GLU A 350 -20.64 22.86 4.75
N MET A 351 -19.69 21.94 4.54
CA MET A 351 -18.58 22.19 3.62
C MET A 351 -19.08 22.46 2.19
N LEU A 352 -20.03 21.66 1.70
CA LEU A 352 -20.63 21.86 0.38
C LEU A 352 -21.39 23.18 0.27
N LYS A 353 -22.02 23.65 1.36
CA LYS A 353 -22.68 24.96 1.40
C LYS A 353 -21.72 26.15 1.37
N ARG A 354 -20.46 25.97 1.79
CA ARG A 354 -19.44 27.04 1.84
C ARG A 354 -18.71 27.26 0.50
N GLU A 355 -18.96 26.44 -0.51
CA GLU A 355 -18.20 26.45 -1.77
C GLU A 355 -18.76 27.35 -2.90
N GLY A 356 -19.73 28.24 -2.61
CA GLY A 356 -20.24 29.25 -3.56
C GLY A 356 -21.09 28.69 -4.72
N GLU A 357 -21.73 29.59 -5.49
CA GLU A 357 -22.35 29.24 -6.79
C GLU A 357 -21.25 28.87 -7.78
N VAL A 358 -21.41 27.71 -8.43
CA VAL A 358 -20.36 27.14 -9.28
C VAL A 358 -20.90 26.97 -10.68
N ILE A 359 -20.09 27.39 -11.64
CA ILE A 359 -20.36 27.26 -13.06
C ILE A 359 -20.17 25.79 -13.42
N GLU A 360 -21.18 25.18 -14.05
CA GLU A 360 -21.25 23.71 -14.30
C GLU A 360 -20.01 23.12 -14.99
N GLU A 361 -19.29 23.93 -15.77
CA GLU A 361 -18.16 23.50 -16.60
C GLU A 361 -16.78 23.76 -15.98
N GLU A 362 -16.69 24.35 -14.79
CA GLU A 362 -15.40 24.73 -14.19
C GLU A 362 -14.91 23.73 -13.14
N PHE A 363 -13.60 23.46 -13.14
CA PHE A 363 -12.95 22.63 -12.13
C PHE A 363 -12.59 23.45 -10.89
N LEU A 364 -12.84 22.88 -9.70
CA LEU A 364 -12.33 23.39 -8.43
C LEU A 364 -11.35 22.38 -7.84
N VAL A 365 -10.06 22.70 -7.83
CA VAL A 365 -9.00 21.84 -7.29
C VAL A 365 -8.68 22.24 -5.86
N HIS A 366 -8.82 21.29 -4.93
CA HIS A 366 -8.46 21.52 -3.53
C HIS A 366 -6.94 21.39 -3.38
N HIS A 367 -6.29 22.51 -3.06
CA HIS A 367 -4.84 22.63 -3.01
C HIS A 367 -4.29 22.50 -1.59
N TYR A 368 -3.23 21.71 -1.44
CA TYR A 368 -2.48 21.52 -0.20
C TYR A 368 -1.00 21.77 -0.45
N SER A 369 -0.40 22.64 0.37
CA SER A 369 0.97 23.13 0.19
C SER A 369 2.12 22.09 0.26
N THR A 370 1.80 20.81 0.45
CA THR A 370 2.77 19.69 0.52
C THR A 370 2.29 18.47 -0.26
N ALA A 371 1.18 18.57 -0.99
CA ALA A 371 0.64 17.46 -1.77
C ALA A 371 1.08 17.57 -3.23
N THR A 372 1.45 16.44 -3.81
CA THR A 372 1.80 16.36 -5.23
C THR A 372 0.55 16.21 -6.10
N GLU A 373 -0.48 15.55 -5.61
CA GLU A 373 -1.69 15.18 -6.34
C GLU A 373 -2.46 16.40 -6.89
N PRO A 374 -2.67 17.51 -6.12
CA PRO A 374 -3.25 18.72 -6.67
C PRO A 374 -2.40 19.35 -7.77
N LEU A 375 -1.07 19.24 -7.71
CA LEU A 375 -0.18 19.79 -8.72
C LEU A 375 -0.24 19.00 -10.02
N GLN A 376 -0.32 17.67 -9.92
CA GLN A 376 -0.51 16.79 -11.08
C GLN A 376 -1.79 17.16 -11.84
N VAL A 377 -2.88 17.42 -11.12
CA VAL A 377 -4.17 17.79 -11.74
C VAL A 377 -4.15 19.21 -12.29
N GLN A 378 -3.56 20.16 -11.57
CA GLN A 378 -3.40 21.53 -12.10
C GLN A 378 -2.57 21.53 -13.38
N LEU A 379 -1.43 20.84 -13.40
CA LEU A 379 -0.58 20.74 -14.59
C LEU A 379 -1.30 20.05 -15.75
N LEU A 380 -2.07 18.99 -15.48
CA LEU A 380 -2.92 18.35 -16.48
C LEU A 380 -3.96 19.33 -17.06
N LEU A 381 -4.68 20.07 -16.20
CA LEU A 381 -5.67 21.06 -16.64
C LEU A 381 -5.02 22.19 -17.46
N MET A 382 -3.83 22.65 -17.07
CA MET A 382 -3.06 23.67 -17.79
C MET A 382 -2.63 23.17 -19.19
N GLU A 383 -2.07 21.95 -19.29
CA GLU A 383 -1.69 21.37 -20.59
C GLU A 383 -2.90 21.09 -21.50
N LYS A 384 -4.08 20.90 -20.90
CA LYS A 384 -5.36 20.76 -21.63
C LYS A 384 -6.04 22.09 -21.96
N GLY A 385 -5.52 23.22 -21.48
CA GLY A 385 -6.16 24.53 -21.62
C GLY A 385 -7.53 24.63 -20.92
N ALA A 386 -7.80 23.76 -19.94
CA ALA A 386 -9.05 23.73 -19.21
C ALA A 386 -9.10 24.83 -18.14
N LYS A 387 -10.27 25.45 -17.94
CA LYS A 387 -10.48 26.44 -16.89
C LYS A 387 -10.63 25.76 -15.53
N PHE A 388 -9.93 26.29 -14.53
CA PHE A 388 -10.03 25.80 -13.17
C PHE A 388 -9.71 26.89 -12.14
N ASN A 389 -10.31 26.73 -10.97
CA ASN A 389 -9.99 27.48 -9.76
C ASN A 389 -9.30 26.58 -8.74
N THR A 390 -8.54 27.19 -7.83
CA THR A 390 -7.92 26.49 -6.71
C THR A 390 -8.50 26.96 -5.39
N MET A 391 -8.65 26.03 -4.44
CA MET A 391 -9.03 26.36 -3.07
C MET A 391 -8.00 25.80 -2.10
N LYS A 392 -7.29 26.70 -1.41
CA LYS A 392 -6.32 26.33 -0.38
C LYS A 392 -7.04 25.67 0.80
N ARG A 393 -6.61 24.47 1.19
CA ARG A 393 -7.14 23.71 2.32
C ARG A 393 -6.15 23.62 3.47
N GLY A 394 -6.65 23.25 4.66
CA GLY A 394 -5.82 23.10 5.85
C GLY A 394 -4.85 21.95 5.69
N PHE A 395 -3.54 22.17 5.87
CA PHE A 395 -2.55 21.13 5.62
C PHE A 395 -2.69 19.92 6.56
N VAL A 396 -3.23 20.10 7.78
CA VAL A 396 -3.49 19.01 8.71
C VAL A 396 -4.51 18.02 8.11
N GLU A 397 -5.46 18.49 7.30
CA GLU A 397 -6.45 17.64 6.60
C GLU A 397 -5.81 16.70 5.56
N MET A 398 -4.58 16.99 5.16
CA MET A 398 -3.77 16.16 4.26
C MET A 398 -2.83 15.24 5.03
N ILE A 399 -2.58 15.48 6.33
CA ILE A 399 -1.80 14.56 7.17
C ILE A 399 -2.66 13.30 7.34
N GLY A 400 -2.33 12.26 6.57
CA GLY A 400 -3.19 11.11 6.35
C GLY A 400 -2.47 9.98 5.64
N ARG A 401 -3.13 8.82 5.64
CA ARG A 401 -2.59 7.44 5.62
C ARG A 401 -1.46 7.13 4.61
N SER A 402 -0.59 6.20 5.00
CA SER A 402 0.74 5.97 4.44
C SER A 402 0.82 5.53 2.99
N HIS A 403 -0.21 4.92 2.37
CA HIS A 403 -0.06 4.29 1.04
C HIS A 403 -0.63 5.09 -0.13
N GLY A 404 -0.59 6.44 -0.07
CA GLY A 404 -0.82 7.22 -1.28
C GLY A 404 -2.25 7.18 -1.81
N SER A 405 -3.25 6.94 -0.95
CA SER A 405 -4.68 7.16 -1.28
C SER A 405 -5.02 8.62 -1.65
N GLY A 406 -4.01 9.51 -1.70
CA GLY A 406 -4.14 10.93 -2.02
C GLY A 406 -4.69 11.75 -0.87
N GLY A 407 -4.83 11.18 0.34
CA GLY A 407 -5.57 11.82 1.41
C GLY A 407 -6.96 12.26 0.94
N ARG A 408 -7.50 13.32 1.55
CA ARG A 408 -8.77 13.93 1.12
C ARG A 408 -8.62 14.79 -0.14
N PHE A 409 -7.70 14.46 -1.04
CA PHE A 409 -7.59 15.15 -2.32
C PHE A 409 -8.94 15.09 -3.03
N ARG A 410 -9.44 16.27 -3.39
CA ARG A 410 -10.75 16.47 -3.97
C ARG A 410 -10.65 17.42 -5.14
N VAL A 411 -11.32 17.05 -6.21
CA VAL A 411 -11.60 17.94 -7.33
C VAL A 411 -13.10 17.94 -7.54
N ARG A 412 -13.69 19.12 -7.68
CA ARG A 412 -15.10 19.26 -8.05
C ARG A 412 -15.19 19.71 -9.50
N HIS A 413 -16.14 19.15 -10.24
CA HIS A 413 -16.52 19.57 -11.59
C HIS A 413 -18.05 19.58 -11.64
N GLY A 414 -18.66 20.77 -11.66
CA GLY A 414 -20.10 20.94 -11.47
C GLY A 414 -20.59 20.33 -10.15
N ASN A 415 -21.50 19.36 -10.23
CA ASN A 415 -22.03 18.61 -9.08
C ASN A 415 -21.24 17.33 -8.74
N LYS A 416 -20.22 16.98 -9.52
CA LYS A 416 -19.41 15.78 -9.33
C LYS A 416 -18.24 16.08 -8.41
N ILE A 417 -18.10 15.28 -7.36
CA ILE A 417 -16.97 15.34 -6.43
C ILE A 417 -16.09 14.12 -6.70
N LEU A 418 -14.89 14.38 -7.21
CA LEU A 418 -13.89 13.38 -7.49
C LEU A 418 -12.90 13.31 -6.34
N THR A 419 -12.54 12.11 -5.93
CA THR A 419 -11.52 11.85 -4.90
C THR A 419 -10.46 10.89 -5.45
N GLY A 420 -9.25 10.99 -4.90
CA GLY A 420 -8.13 10.14 -5.32
C GLY A 420 -7.50 10.60 -6.63
N SER A 421 -6.21 10.33 -6.82
CA SER A 421 -5.44 10.90 -7.94
C SER A 421 -5.68 10.17 -9.27
N ARG A 422 -5.93 8.85 -9.24
CA ARG A 422 -6.11 8.04 -10.47
C ARG A 422 -7.40 8.40 -11.19
N GLY A 423 -8.52 8.37 -10.46
CA GLY A 423 -9.83 8.68 -11.02
C GLY A 423 -9.94 10.12 -11.50
N VAL A 424 -9.32 11.06 -10.79
CA VAL A 424 -9.34 12.48 -11.17
C VAL A 424 -8.58 12.72 -12.47
N LEU A 425 -7.34 12.25 -12.60
CA LEU A 425 -6.53 12.50 -13.80
C LEU A 425 -7.19 11.90 -15.05
N GLU A 426 -7.69 10.67 -14.94
CA GLU A 426 -8.41 10.01 -16.02
C GLU A 426 -9.71 10.76 -16.40
N TYR A 427 -10.50 11.16 -15.41
CA TYR A 427 -11.72 11.92 -15.65
C TYR A 427 -11.42 13.26 -16.33
N VAL A 428 -10.47 14.02 -15.78
CA VAL A 428 -10.06 15.31 -16.34
C VAL A 428 -9.64 15.15 -17.80
N ASP A 429 -8.75 14.22 -18.12
CA ASP A 429 -8.30 14.00 -19.50
C ASP A 429 -9.48 13.68 -20.44
N SER A 430 -10.43 12.85 -19.98
CA SER A 430 -11.56 12.42 -20.80
C SER A 430 -12.63 13.50 -21.06
N VAL A 431 -12.80 14.47 -20.16
CA VAL A 431 -13.86 15.50 -20.27
C VAL A 431 -13.35 16.88 -20.70
N THR A 432 -12.02 17.07 -20.76
CA THR A 432 -11.40 18.35 -21.19
C THR A 432 -10.97 18.36 -22.65
N GLY A 433 -11.05 17.22 -23.35
CA GLY A 433 -10.69 17.13 -24.77
C GLY A 433 -11.79 17.64 -25.69
N VAL A 434 -11.67 18.87 -26.20
CA VAL A 434 -12.54 19.39 -27.29
C VAL A 434 -11.75 19.74 -28.56
N ASP A 435 -10.41 19.83 -28.52
CA ASP A 435 -9.63 20.18 -29.71
C ASP A 435 -8.64 19.08 -30.11
N LEU A 436 -8.76 18.60 -31.35
CA LEU A 436 -7.99 17.51 -31.97
C LEU A 436 -6.47 17.81 -32.08
N THR A 437 -6.04 18.98 -31.61
CA THR A 437 -4.66 19.48 -31.64
C THR A 437 -3.92 19.29 -30.31
N SER A 438 -4.62 19.06 -29.19
CA SER A 438 -4.00 18.72 -27.91
C SER A 438 -3.81 17.19 -27.83
N PRO A 439 -2.57 16.66 -27.75
CA PRO A 439 -2.35 15.22 -27.67
C PRO A 439 -3.09 14.64 -26.46
N ALA A 440 -3.69 13.46 -26.63
CA ALA A 440 -4.29 12.73 -25.53
C ALA A 440 -3.19 12.36 -24.53
N LEU A 441 -3.11 13.11 -23.42
CA LEU A 441 -2.16 12.86 -22.33
C LEU A 441 -2.45 11.54 -21.63
N TYR A 442 -3.63 10.96 -21.86
CA TYR A 442 -3.91 9.56 -21.60
C TYR A 442 -4.06 8.74 -22.90
N PRO A 443 -3.16 7.78 -23.17
CA PRO A 443 -3.25 6.97 -24.38
C PRO A 443 -4.54 6.14 -24.47
N LYS A 444 -5.09 6.03 -25.69
CA LYS A 444 -6.18 5.09 -26.02
C LYS A 444 -5.70 3.65 -26.18
N ASP A 445 -4.44 3.46 -26.59
CA ASP A 445 -3.84 2.13 -26.68
C ASP A 445 -3.80 1.48 -25.28
N PRO A 446 -4.41 0.28 -25.11
CA PRO A 446 -4.53 -0.34 -23.78
C PRO A 446 -3.17 -0.61 -23.11
N LEU A 447 -2.12 -0.92 -23.88
CA LEU A 447 -0.81 -1.21 -23.31
C LEU A 447 -0.13 0.08 -22.85
N LEU A 448 -0.09 1.13 -23.67
CA LEU A 448 0.47 2.43 -23.29
C LEU A 448 -0.30 3.00 -22.09
N ARG A 449 -1.63 2.88 -22.10
CA ARG A 449 -2.50 3.25 -20.99
C ARG A 449 -2.11 2.51 -19.70
N ALA A 450 -1.92 1.19 -19.77
CA ALA A 450 -1.46 0.39 -18.64
C ALA A 450 -0.06 0.84 -18.17
N LYS A 451 0.86 1.15 -19.10
CA LYS A 451 2.19 1.67 -18.76
C LYS A 451 2.14 3.01 -18.04
N CYS A 452 1.26 3.93 -18.44
CA CYS A 452 1.10 5.18 -17.70
C CYS A 452 0.58 4.93 -16.27
N GLN A 453 -0.40 4.03 -16.09
CA GLN A 453 -0.88 3.68 -14.75
C GLN A 453 0.20 2.98 -13.89
N GLN A 454 1.09 2.18 -14.50
CA GLN A 454 2.23 1.58 -13.79
C GLN A 454 3.23 2.64 -13.31
N TRP A 455 3.46 3.69 -14.09
CA TRP A 455 4.31 4.81 -13.69
C TRP A 455 3.67 5.65 -12.58
N GLN A 456 2.35 5.84 -12.65
CA GLN A 456 1.62 6.47 -11.55
C GLN A 456 1.72 5.65 -10.26
N ALA A 457 1.50 4.34 -10.34
CA ALA A 457 1.68 3.48 -9.17
C ALA A 457 3.13 3.46 -8.65
N TRP A 458 4.11 3.51 -9.55
CA TRP A 458 5.52 3.63 -9.19
C TRP A 458 5.79 4.93 -8.42
N GLU A 459 5.24 6.06 -8.86
CA GLU A 459 5.42 7.36 -8.18
C GLU A 459 4.73 7.42 -6.82
N GLN A 460 3.53 6.82 -6.69
CA GLN A 460 2.83 6.69 -5.42
C GLN A 460 3.60 5.79 -4.43
N ASP A 461 4.16 4.69 -4.91
CA ASP A 461 5.02 3.81 -4.11
C ASP A 461 6.33 4.50 -3.73
N PHE A 462 6.95 5.23 -4.65
CA PHE A 462 8.15 6.02 -4.38
C PHE A 462 7.90 7.06 -3.26
N TYR A 463 6.76 7.74 -3.29
CA TYR A 463 6.37 8.62 -2.19
C TYR A 463 6.18 7.87 -0.88
N SER A 464 5.26 6.90 -0.85
CA SER A 464 4.81 6.23 0.37
C SER A 464 5.86 5.36 1.04
N GLN A 465 6.76 4.75 0.27
CA GLN A 465 7.75 3.81 0.79
C GLN A 465 9.11 4.44 0.99
N ASP A 466 9.47 5.45 0.19
CA ASP A 466 10.86 5.92 0.12
C ASP A 466 11.00 7.40 0.51
N MET A 467 10.05 8.28 0.15
CA MET A 467 10.16 9.72 0.44
C MET A 467 9.45 10.18 1.72
N VAL A 468 8.30 9.60 2.05
CA VAL A 468 7.35 10.15 3.04
C VAL A 468 8.00 10.36 4.40
N TYR A 469 8.83 9.43 4.87
CA TYR A 469 9.50 9.55 6.16
C TYR A 469 10.39 10.80 6.24
N LEU A 470 11.19 11.06 5.19
CA LEU A 470 12.08 12.22 5.16
C LEU A 470 11.30 13.51 4.95
N LEU A 471 10.29 13.50 4.08
CA LEU A 471 9.43 14.66 3.83
C LEU A 471 8.63 15.06 5.07
N GLU A 472 7.98 14.12 5.75
CA GLU A 472 7.18 14.41 6.94
C GLU A 472 8.05 14.91 8.08
N ARG A 473 9.18 14.25 8.33
CA ARG A 473 10.12 14.65 9.40
C ARG A 473 10.71 16.04 9.18
N LYS A 474 10.96 16.43 7.92
CA LYS A 474 11.52 17.75 7.59
C LYS A 474 10.42 18.78 7.42
N VAL A 475 9.59 18.62 6.40
CA VAL A 475 8.65 19.66 5.94
C VAL A 475 7.40 19.69 6.81
N VAL A 476 6.74 18.55 7.03
CA VAL A 476 5.45 18.52 7.76
C VAL A 476 5.66 18.83 9.24
N ALA A 477 6.68 18.23 9.86
CA ALA A 477 7.02 18.47 11.25
C ALA A 477 7.40 19.94 11.51
N GLN A 478 8.14 20.58 10.60
CA GLN A 478 8.43 22.02 10.70
C GLN A 478 7.15 22.84 10.62
N LYS A 479 6.25 22.56 9.66
CA LYS A 479 4.97 23.28 9.55
C LYS A 479 4.10 23.14 10.77
N LEU A 480 4.04 21.95 11.37
CA LEU A 480 3.33 21.74 12.62
C LEU A 480 3.96 22.56 13.74
N HIS A 481 5.29 22.60 13.81
CA HIS A 481 6.01 23.37 14.82
C HIS A 481 5.80 24.88 14.67
N ASP A 482 5.93 25.41 13.45
CA ASP A 482 5.69 26.83 13.14
C ASP A 482 4.24 27.24 13.39
N ARG A 483 3.30 26.30 13.17
CA ARG A 483 1.88 26.55 13.39
C ARG A 483 1.53 26.51 14.87
N TYR A 484 2.01 25.51 15.61
CA TYR A 484 1.59 25.26 16.98
C TYR A 484 2.69 25.66 17.96
N ASP A 485 2.70 26.91 18.39
CA ASP A 485 3.58 27.40 19.45
C ASP A 485 2.86 27.39 20.80
N MET A 486 3.45 27.98 21.83
CA MET A 486 2.84 28.04 23.16
C MET A 486 1.49 28.78 23.18
N THR A 487 1.21 29.66 22.21
CA THR A 487 0.01 30.51 22.18
C THR A 487 -1.23 29.83 21.64
N ASN A 488 -1.07 28.78 20.82
CA ASN A 488 -2.18 28.08 20.16
C ASN A 488 -2.09 26.55 20.32
N LEU A 489 -1.32 26.07 21.30
CA LEU A 489 -1.18 24.65 21.63
C LEU A 489 -2.54 23.97 21.92
N ASP A 490 -3.50 24.69 22.49
CA ASP A 490 -4.81 24.14 22.79
C ASP A 490 -5.57 23.74 21.51
N GLU A 491 -5.31 24.38 20.37
CA GLU A 491 -5.86 23.96 19.08
C GLU A 491 -5.32 22.59 18.65
N LEU A 492 -4.02 22.34 18.85
CA LEU A 492 -3.40 21.04 18.57
C LEU A 492 -4.01 19.96 19.46
N LEU A 493 -4.10 20.22 20.78
CA LEU A 493 -4.68 19.27 21.73
C LEU A 493 -6.17 19.04 21.50
N ALA A 494 -6.91 20.01 20.95
CA ALA A 494 -8.31 19.81 20.56
C ALA A 494 -8.47 18.78 19.42
N LEU A 495 -7.45 18.58 18.57
CA LEU A 495 -7.50 17.60 17.47
C LEU A 495 -7.68 16.16 17.96
N GLN A 496 -7.29 15.86 19.21
CA GLN A 496 -7.50 14.53 19.81
C GLN A 496 -8.99 14.18 19.94
N ASN A 497 -9.84 15.20 20.02
CA ASN A 497 -11.30 15.06 20.10
C ASN A 497 -11.97 15.31 18.74
N ASP A 498 -11.20 15.75 17.73
CA ASP A 498 -11.70 15.96 16.38
C ASP A 498 -11.74 14.63 15.64
N VAL A 499 -12.95 14.17 15.33
CA VAL A 499 -13.22 12.91 14.64
C VAL A 499 -12.49 12.81 13.29
N ARG A 500 -12.13 13.93 12.67
CA ARG A 500 -11.38 13.98 11.41
C ARG A 500 -9.92 13.55 11.59
N PHE A 501 -9.36 13.79 12.77
CA PHE A 501 -7.95 13.60 13.09
C PHE A 501 -7.72 12.52 14.13
N LEU A 502 -8.76 12.03 14.79
CA LEU A 502 -8.65 11.04 15.86
C LEU A 502 -7.79 9.83 15.47
N ALA A 503 -8.00 9.25 14.28
CA ALA A 503 -7.23 8.11 13.80
C ALA A 503 -5.75 8.44 13.51
N THR A 504 -5.40 9.72 13.35
CA THR A 504 -4.06 10.20 12.97
C THR A 504 -3.45 11.12 14.01
N PHE A 505 -4.10 11.37 15.15
CA PHE A 505 -3.71 12.38 16.12
C PHE A 505 -2.32 12.09 16.70
N LEU A 506 -2.07 10.84 17.08
CA LEU A 506 -0.75 10.42 17.56
C LEU A 506 0.35 10.60 16.51
N HIS A 507 0.03 10.43 15.23
CA HIS A 507 0.98 10.68 14.15
C HIS A 507 1.28 12.18 14.01
N ILE A 508 0.26 13.04 14.07
CA ILE A 508 0.44 14.50 14.11
C ILE A 508 1.33 14.88 15.31
N MET A 509 1.01 14.37 16.51
CA MET A 509 1.78 14.61 17.73
C MET A 509 3.22 14.10 17.62
N LYS A 510 3.44 12.92 17.02
CA LYS A 510 4.77 12.38 16.76
C LYS A 510 5.60 13.33 15.90
N LEU A 511 5.03 13.81 14.79
CA LEU A 511 5.72 14.74 13.90
C LEU A 511 6.02 16.05 14.60
N TYR A 512 5.03 16.64 15.28
CA TYR A 512 5.19 17.87 16.05
C TYR A 512 6.27 17.75 17.13
N MET A 513 6.17 16.75 18.00
CA MET A 513 7.12 16.49 19.11
C MET A 513 8.54 16.24 18.61
N SER A 514 8.73 15.75 17.38
CA SER A 514 10.06 15.55 16.80
C SER A 514 10.84 16.84 16.56
N ARG A 515 10.17 18.01 16.56
CA ARG A 515 10.78 19.35 16.46
C ARG A 515 10.86 20.09 17.79
N VAL A 516 10.14 19.64 18.82
CA VAL A 516 10.18 20.27 20.14
C VAL A 516 11.51 19.96 20.82
N VAL A 517 12.25 21.02 21.18
CA VAL A 517 13.57 20.90 21.81
C VAL A 517 13.41 20.44 23.26
N ARG A 518 14.18 19.42 23.66
CA ARG A 518 14.18 18.90 25.05
C ARG A 518 14.64 19.99 26.03
N GLY A 519 13.98 20.08 27.17
CA GLY A 519 14.27 21.09 28.21
C GLY A 519 13.63 22.46 27.98
N THR A 520 12.83 22.62 26.92
CA THR A 520 11.96 23.79 26.75
C THR A 520 10.66 23.64 27.55
N GLU A 521 9.99 24.75 27.87
CA GLU A 521 8.67 24.75 28.52
C GLU A 521 7.66 23.85 27.78
N MET A 522 7.67 23.91 26.44
CA MET A 522 6.85 23.05 25.58
C MET A 522 7.13 21.56 25.83
N TRP A 523 8.41 21.17 25.94
CA TRP A 523 8.79 19.79 26.25
C TRP A 523 8.39 19.38 27.66
N GLU A 524 8.49 20.27 28.65
CA GLU A 524 8.05 19.96 30.02
C GLU A 524 6.54 19.72 30.09
N LYS A 525 5.76 20.49 29.33
CA LYS A 525 4.30 20.38 29.26
C LYS A 525 3.84 19.11 28.54
N LEU A 526 4.42 18.80 27.37
CA LEU A 526 3.96 17.69 26.51
C LEU A 526 4.76 16.41 26.66
N GLY A 527 6.03 16.50 27.04
CA GLY A 527 6.98 15.38 27.04
C GLY A 527 6.59 14.26 28.01
N LYS A 528 5.89 14.58 29.10
CA LYS A 528 5.36 13.56 30.03
C LYS A 528 4.34 12.62 29.35
N THR A 529 3.51 13.16 28.47
CA THR A 529 2.45 12.40 27.79
C THR A 529 2.95 11.84 26.46
N TYR A 530 3.59 12.67 25.64
CA TYR A 530 3.90 12.36 24.23
C TYR A 530 5.39 12.18 23.94
N GLY A 531 6.27 12.34 24.93
CA GLY A 531 7.73 12.23 24.74
C GLY A 531 8.17 10.84 24.26
N HIS A 532 7.39 9.80 24.59
CA HIS A 532 7.62 8.43 24.14
C HIS A 532 7.43 8.23 22.63
N LEU A 533 6.76 9.16 21.93
CA LEU A 533 6.56 9.11 20.47
C LEU A 533 7.83 9.50 19.70
N VAL A 534 8.78 10.20 20.35
CA VAL A 534 9.99 10.70 19.70
C VAL A 534 11.04 9.61 19.61
N GLU A 535 11.48 9.32 18.39
CA GLU A 535 12.55 8.35 18.13
C GLU A 535 13.88 8.80 18.75
N GLY A 536 14.64 7.84 19.30
CA GLY A 536 16.01 8.10 19.78
C GLY A 536 16.96 8.47 18.65
N ASP A 537 18.03 9.21 18.97
CA ASP A 537 18.93 9.78 17.97
C ASP A 537 19.58 8.73 17.05
N ALA A 538 20.01 7.59 17.60
CA ALA A 538 20.63 6.51 16.83
C ALA A 538 19.65 5.89 15.80
N VAL A 539 18.43 5.56 16.24
CA VAL A 539 17.37 5.02 15.38
C VAL A 539 17.02 6.02 14.27
N ARG A 540 16.92 7.29 14.63
CA ARG A 540 16.64 8.38 13.68
C ARG A 540 17.71 8.50 12.61
N VAL A 541 19.00 8.46 12.98
CA VAL A 541 20.11 8.52 12.02
C VAL A 541 20.09 7.30 11.10
N GLY A 542 19.91 6.09 11.65
CA GLY A 542 19.79 4.86 10.86
C GLY A 542 18.66 4.91 9.84
N ASN A 543 17.46 5.35 10.25
CA ASN A 543 16.32 5.53 9.36
C ASN A 543 16.65 6.54 8.24
N VAL A 544 17.24 7.70 8.55
CA VAL A 544 17.58 8.71 7.52
C VAL A 544 18.49 8.13 6.45
N VAL A 545 19.57 7.43 6.84
CA VAL A 545 20.51 6.80 5.90
C VAL A 545 19.81 5.76 5.04
N MET A 546 18.99 4.90 5.65
CA MET A 546 18.24 3.86 4.93
C MET A 546 17.28 4.47 3.89
N TYR A 547 16.48 5.48 4.27
CA TYR A 547 15.55 6.12 3.33
C TYR A 547 16.25 6.87 2.21
N MET A 548 17.39 7.51 2.47
CA MET A 548 18.21 8.12 1.43
C MET A 548 18.71 7.08 0.42
N GLU A 549 19.13 5.90 0.88
CA GLU A 549 19.56 4.80 0.01
C GLU A 549 18.40 4.23 -0.82
N LEU A 550 17.21 4.09 -0.25
CA LEU A 550 16.01 3.66 -0.99
C LEU A 550 15.68 4.64 -2.11
N ILE A 551 15.70 5.95 -1.81
CA ILE A 551 15.50 6.99 -2.81
C ILE A 551 16.56 6.89 -3.91
N ARG A 552 17.83 6.75 -3.54
CA ARG A 552 18.95 6.62 -4.49
C ARG A 552 18.71 5.51 -5.51
N ARG A 553 18.33 4.32 -5.05
CA ARG A 553 18.02 3.15 -5.90
C ARG A 553 16.86 3.42 -6.87
N ARG A 554 15.84 4.16 -6.45
CA ARG A 554 14.71 4.56 -7.30
C ARG A 554 15.14 5.53 -8.40
N LEU A 555 16.00 6.49 -8.06
CA LEU A 555 16.56 7.43 -9.04
C LEU A 555 17.47 6.72 -10.05
N GLU A 556 18.28 5.76 -9.62
CA GLU A 556 19.09 4.91 -10.53
C GLU A 556 18.21 4.11 -11.50
N TYR A 557 17.12 3.52 -11.00
CA TYR A 557 16.18 2.79 -11.83
C TYR A 557 15.54 3.71 -12.88
N LEU A 558 15.08 4.90 -12.45
CA LEU A 558 14.45 5.88 -13.33
C LEU A 558 15.42 6.43 -14.37
N ASP A 559 16.65 6.77 -13.97
CA ASP A 559 17.70 7.23 -14.89
C ASP A 559 18.00 6.19 -15.97
N LYS A 560 18.20 4.94 -15.57
CA LYS A 560 18.43 3.83 -16.51
C LYS A 560 17.24 3.63 -17.44
N TYR A 561 16.01 3.80 -16.95
CA TYR A 561 14.80 3.67 -17.76
C TYR A 561 14.67 4.78 -18.81
N LEU A 562 15.08 6.00 -18.47
CA LEU A 562 15.03 7.19 -19.32
C LEU A 562 16.13 7.24 -20.39
N LYS A 563 17.08 6.32 -20.36
CA LYS A 563 18.12 6.24 -21.40
C LYS A 563 17.49 6.18 -22.80
N ASN A 564 17.84 7.15 -23.64
CA ASN A 564 17.34 7.33 -25.00
C ASN A 564 15.82 7.58 -25.09
N LYS A 565 15.20 8.17 -24.06
CA LYS A 565 13.78 8.52 -24.05
C LYS A 565 13.57 9.99 -23.75
N GLU A 566 12.64 10.61 -24.46
CA GLU A 566 12.14 11.94 -24.16
C GLU A 566 10.97 11.88 -23.15
N TYR A 567 10.15 10.82 -23.23
CA TYR A 567 8.96 10.61 -22.39
C TYR A 567 8.99 9.25 -21.69
N LEU A 568 8.26 9.13 -20.58
CA LEU A 568 8.18 7.88 -19.82
C LEU A 568 7.42 6.78 -20.57
N VAL A 569 6.42 7.15 -21.37
CA VAL A 569 5.55 6.20 -22.09
C VAL A 569 5.34 6.65 -23.53
N GLY A 570 5.73 5.78 -24.46
CA GLY A 570 5.63 6.09 -25.90
C GLY A 570 6.54 7.24 -26.30
N ASP A 571 6.15 7.95 -27.36
CA ASP A 571 6.94 9.01 -28.00
C ASP A 571 6.34 10.41 -27.79
N MET A 572 5.37 10.55 -26.88
CA MET A 572 4.68 11.81 -26.59
C MET A 572 4.49 12.01 -25.09
N LEU A 573 4.26 13.25 -24.68
CA LEU A 573 3.92 13.59 -23.29
C LEU A 573 2.67 12.83 -22.85
N THR A 574 2.73 12.22 -21.67
CA THR A 574 1.57 11.59 -21.02
C THR A 574 1.43 12.06 -19.58
N PHE A 575 0.32 11.74 -18.93
CA PHE A 575 0.18 12.00 -17.50
C PHE A 575 1.21 11.23 -16.65
N ALA A 576 1.87 10.18 -17.18
CA ALA A 576 2.96 9.52 -16.50
C ALA A 576 4.11 10.51 -16.22
N ASP A 577 4.45 11.33 -17.21
CA ASP A 577 5.46 12.38 -17.10
C ASP A 577 5.04 13.43 -16.08
N ILE A 578 3.78 13.89 -16.15
CA ILE A 578 3.19 14.83 -15.18
C ILE A 578 3.31 14.27 -13.75
N CYS A 579 2.88 13.01 -13.53
CA CYS A 579 2.89 12.37 -12.22
C CYS A 579 4.29 12.31 -11.62
N VAL A 580 5.25 11.77 -12.37
CA VAL A 580 6.64 11.59 -11.91
C VAL A 580 7.35 12.93 -11.77
N PHE A 581 7.18 13.86 -12.72
CA PHE A 581 7.77 15.20 -12.67
C PHE A 581 7.33 15.94 -11.41
N CYS A 582 6.02 16.05 -11.19
CA CYS A 582 5.48 16.72 -10.01
C CYS A 582 5.99 16.09 -8.70
N ARG A 583 6.18 14.76 -8.65
CA ARG A 583 6.71 14.08 -7.46
C ARG A 583 8.16 14.45 -7.20
N LEU A 584 8.98 14.49 -8.26
CA LEU A 584 10.41 14.80 -8.15
C LEU A 584 10.68 16.26 -7.76
N LEU A 585 9.76 17.19 -8.01
CA LEU A 585 9.86 18.56 -7.49
C LEU A 585 9.94 18.63 -5.95
N PHE A 586 9.40 17.63 -5.24
CA PHE A 586 9.48 17.54 -3.78
C PHE A 586 10.76 16.88 -3.27
N LEU A 587 11.60 16.32 -4.14
CA LEU A 587 12.82 15.61 -3.75
C LEU A 587 13.76 16.47 -2.89
N PRO A 588 14.00 17.77 -3.18
CA PRO A 588 14.80 18.63 -2.30
C PRO A 588 14.26 18.69 -0.86
N GLY A 589 12.94 18.55 -0.68
CA GLY A 589 12.24 18.38 0.60
C GLY A 589 12.84 17.30 1.51
N THR A 590 13.40 16.25 0.91
CA THR A 590 14.04 15.13 1.61
C THR A 590 15.51 15.40 1.96
N GLY A 591 16.13 16.39 1.32
CA GLY A 591 17.58 16.63 1.30
C GLY A 591 18.34 15.80 0.27
N VAL A 592 17.64 15.11 -0.63
CA VAL A 592 18.22 14.44 -1.80
C VAL A 592 18.06 15.34 -3.01
N HIS A 593 19.07 15.37 -3.88
CA HIS A 593 19.07 16.17 -5.10
C HIS A 593 19.39 15.31 -6.32
N ILE A 594 18.80 15.65 -7.46
CA ILE A 594 19.13 15.03 -8.75
C ILE A 594 20.45 15.65 -9.21
N SER A 595 21.50 14.83 -9.29
CA SER A 595 22.82 15.23 -9.76
C SER A 595 23.01 14.79 -11.20
N GLU A 596 23.35 15.72 -12.11
CA GLU A 596 23.68 15.41 -13.50
C GLU A 596 24.83 14.38 -13.62
N LYS A 597 25.80 14.41 -12.69
CA LYS A 597 26.91 13.46 -12.64
C LYS A 597 26.46 12.02 -12.33
N LEU A 598 25.43 11.86 -11.49
CA LEU A 598 24.96 10.55 -11.04
C LEU A 598 23.79 10.03 -11.87
N TYR A 599 22.93 10.93 -12.35
CA TYR A 599 21.68 10.64 -13.06
C TYR A 599 21.54 11.54 -14.29
N PRO A 600 22.42 11.39 -15.30
CA PRO A 600 22.45 12.30 -16.46
C PRO A 600 21.16 12.26 -17.29
N ASN A 601 20.54 11.09 -17.47
CA ASN A 601 19.32 10.95 -18.26
C ASN A 601 18.13 11.57 -17.51
N LEU A 602 18.04 11.33 -16.20
CA LEU A 602 17.01 11.91 -15.36
C LEU A 602 17.15 13.43 -15.25
N ALA A 603 18.37 13.95 -15.10
CA ALA A 603 18.63 15.38 -15.05
C ALA A 603 18.21 16.06 -16.36
N ALA A 604 18.59 15.49 -17.51
CA ALA A 604 18.19 15.99 -18.82
C ALA A 604 16.67 15.95 -19.01
N TRP A 605 16.00 14.87 -18.60
CA TRP A 605 14.55 14.74 -18.65
C TRP A 605 13.82 15.79 -17.79
N MET A 606 14.28 16.01 -16.55
CA MET A 606 13.72 17.04 -15.67
C MET A 606 13.89 18.46 -16.27
N GLU A 607 15.05 18.75 -16.84
CA GLU A 607 15.33 20.04 -17.45
C GLU A 607 14.51 20.27 -18.73
N GLY A 608 14.41 19.26 -19.60
CA GLY A 608 13.58 19.32 -20.80
C GLY A 608 12.10 19.61 -20.47
N HIS A 609 11.55 18.97 -19.44
CA HIS A 609 10.19 19.27 -18.97
C HIS A 609 10.09 20.67 -18.36
N ARG A 610 11.07 21.12 -17.56
CA ARG A 610 11.08 22.46 -16.96
C ARG A 610 11.04 23.58 -18.00
N GLN A 611 11.62 23.37 -19.18
CA GLN A 611 11.61 24.35 -20.27
C GLN A 611 10.23 24.52 -20.93
N ARG A 612 9.27 23.62 -20.67
CA ARG A 612 7.88 23.78 -21.11
C ARG A 612 7.18 24.81 -20.22
N GLU A 613 6.40 25.70 -20.82
CA GLU A 613 5.80 26.85 -20.13
C GLU A 613 5.06 26.48 -18.83
N ASN A 614 4.11 25.54 -18.88
CA ASN A 614 3.29 25.19 -17.72
C ASN A 614 4.07 24.37 -16.68
N PHE A 615 4.99 23.51 -17.11
CA PHE A 615 5.86 22.75 -16.21
C PHE A 615 6.82 23.67 -15.46
N GLY A 616 7.42 24.66 -16.14
CA GLY A 616 8.27 25.68 -15.54
C GLY A 616 7.52 26.48 -14.47
N LYS A 617 6.30 26.96 -14.77
CA LYS A 617 5.44 27.66 -13.79
C LYS A 617 5.19 26.83 -12.52
N ILE A 618 4.82 25.56 -12.68
CA ILE A 618 4.58 24.65 -11.54
C ILE A 618 5.88 24.39 -10.76
N ALA A 619 7.01 24.21 -11.45
CA ALA A 619 8.30 23.99 -10.81
C ALA A 619 8.72 25.20 -9.96
N GLU A 620 8.62 26.41 -10.49
CA GLU A 620 8.93 27.66 -9.77
C GLU A 620 8.03 27.86 -8.54
N GLU A 621 6.73 27.55 -8.65
CA GLU A 621 5.80 27.62 -7.52
C GLU A 621 6.22 26.66 -6.39
N VAL A 622 6.51 25.40 -6.74
CA VAL A 622 6.91 24.37 -5.77
C VAL A 622 8.24 24.73 -5.13
N GLU A 623 9.23 25.17 -5.91
CA GLU A 623 10.55 25.55 -5.41
C GLU A 623 10.49 26.77 -4.51
N THR A 624 9.69 27.78 -4.87
CA THR A 624 9.46 28.94 -4.01
C THR A 624 8.82 28.52 -2.68
N ASN A 625 7.84 27.62 -2.73
CA ASN A 625 7.17 27.14 -1.53
C ASN A 625 8.09 26.25 -0.68
N LEU A 626 8.88 25.38 -1.28
CA LEU A 626 9.85 24.53 -0.58
C LEU A 626 11.01 25.35 0.00
N GLY A 627 11.51 26.34 -0.75
CA GLY A 627 12.59 27.23 -0.35
C GLY A 627 12.29 27.95 0.95
N LYS A 628 11.03 28.37 1.17
CA LYS A 628 10.58 28.96 2.44
C LYS A 628 10.86 28.06 3.66
N PHE A 629 10.85 26.73 3.50
CA PHE A 629 11.16 25.78 4.60
C PHE A 629 12.65 25.61 4.86
N PHE A 630 13.50 25.89 3.86
CA PHE A 630 14.95 25.78 3.99
C PHE A 630 15.61 27.10 4.40
N THR A 631 14.95 28.23 4.14
CA THR A 631 15.42 29.57 4.52
C THR A 631 14.84 30.07 5.84
N ALA A 632 13.78 29.45 6.36
CA ALA A 632 13.33 29.68 7.73
C ALA A 632 14.47 29.27 8.66
N LYS A 633 15.23 30.26 9.15
CA LYS A 633 16.35 30.06 10.08
C LYS A 633 15.90 29.13 11.19
N ALA A 634 16.77 28.19 11.57
CA ALA A 634 16.71 27.58 12.88
C ALA A 634 16.80 28.71 13.93
N SER A 635 15.65 29.25 14.31
CA SER A 635 15.47 30.25 15.35
C SER A 635 15.07 29.55 16.63
#